data_AF-A0A2P4WYL3-F1
#
_entry.id   AF-A0A2P4WYL3-F1
#
_cell.length_a   1.000
_cell.length_b   1.000
_cell.length_c   1.000
_cell.angle_alpha   90.00
_cell.angle_beta   90.00
_cell.angle_gamma   90.00
#
_symmetry.space_group_name_H-M   'P 1'
#
loop_
_entity.id
_entity.type
_entity.pdbx_description
1 polymer ?
#
loop_
_entity_poly.entity_id
_entity_poly.type
_entity_poly.pdbx_seq_one_letter_code
_entity_poly.pdbx_strand_id
1 'polypeptide(L)'
;MLQSLSIQPLVPVMGGDPCNHSRPEPVADVLTSPDSHKGINATVHVFFRSTAESQSQPLQERTPDYSFRCTFAELKRLRSQVQSTVGRGGHCAHCKRVATYMAYCWERPRLLAPSWQGGMTLQMEPLQSFLNQLLCFAAQLGVEDHPEFVAITTRFMQPREEV
;
A
#
# COMPACT_ATOMS: atom_id res chain seq x y z
N MET A 1 23.46 0.58 42.31
CA MET A 1 23.75 -0.26 41.13
C MET A 1 22.46 -0.40 40.35
N LEU A 2 22.38 0.15 39.13
CA LEU A 2 21.16 0.16 38.31
C LEU A 2 21.04 -1.19 37.58
N GLN A 3 19.95 -1.93 37.83
CA GLN A 3 19.64 -3.19 37.14
C GLN A 3 19.18 -2.88 35.72
N SER A 4 19.94 -3.36 34.74
CA SER A 4 19.62 -3.27 33.32
C SER A 4 18.48 -4.23 32.98
N LEU A 5 17.38 -3.70 32.45
CA LEU A 5 16.28 -4.51 31.89
C LEU A 5 16.66 -4.93 30.46
N SER A 6 17.10 -6.17 30.29
CA SER A 6 17.33 -6.74 28.96
C SER A 6 15.99 -7.02 28.28
N ILE A 7 15.68 -6.28 27.22
CA ILE A 7 14.56 -6.61 26.33
C ILE A 7 14.97 -7.86 25.53
N GLN A 8 14.33 -8.99 25.80
CA GLN A 8 14.48 -10.17 24.94
C GLN A 8 13.81 -9.89 23.57
N PRO A 9 14.46 -10.25 22.45
CA PRO A 9 13.84 -10.14 21.14
C PRO A 9 12.63 -11.09 21.06
N LEU A 10 11.50 -10.57 20.59
CA LEU A 10 10.29 -11.32 20.31
C LEU A 10 10.63 -12.47 19.35
N VAL A 11 10.58 -13.70 19.86
CA VAL A 11 10.70 -14.92 19.06
C VAL A 11 9.51 -14.95 18.09
N PRO A 12 9.71 -15.24 16.79
CA PRO A 12 8.58 -15.43 15.87
C PRO A 12 7.71 -16.57 16.39
N VAL A 13 6.42 -16.30 16.57
CA VAL A 13 5.42 -17.31 16.91
C VAL A 13 5.37 -18.31 15.74
N MET A 14 6.00 -19.47 15.91
CA MET A 14 5.78 -20.62 15.03
C MET A 14 4.38 -21.17 15.30
N GLY A 15 3.41 -20.69 14.53
CA GLY A 15 2.03 -21.17 14.57
C GLY A 15 1.67 -21.90 13.29
N GLY A 16 1.27 -23.17 13.42
CA GLY A 16 0.24 -23.79 12.59
C GLY A 16 0.68 -24.51 11.31
N ASP A 17 0.22 -25.77 11.21
CA ASP A 17 0.11 -26.69 10.06
C ASP A 17 0.62 -26.22 8.67
N PRO A 18 1.56 -26.93 8.02
CA PRO A 18 2.26 -26.48 6.80
C PRO A 18 1.48 -26.60 5.48
N CYS A 19 0.20 -27.02 5.47
CA CYS A 19 -0.46 -27.47 4.24
C CYS A 19 -1.65 -26.65 3.72
N ASN A 20 -2.06 -25.53 4.33
CA ASN A 20 -3.07 -24.64 3.72
C ASN A 20 -3.16 -23.24 4.38
N HIS A 21 -2.11 -22.42 4.24
CA HIS A 21 -2.14 -20.99 4.60
C HIS A 21 -1.80 -20.14 3.38
N SER A 22 -2.55 -20.28 2.29
CA SER A 22 -2.51 -19.29 1.21
C SER A 22 -3.10 -18.00 1.76
N ARG A 23 -2.26 -17.17 2.36
CA ARG A 23 -2.64 -15.84 2.82
C ARG A 23 -3.25 -15.13 1.62
N PRO A 24 -4.46 -14.53 1.74
CA PRO A 24 -5.11 -13.89 0.60
C PRO A 24 -4.14 -12.91 -0.06
N GLU A 25 -3.86 -13.15 -1.34
CA GLU A 25 -2.97 -12.32 -2.12
C GLU A 25 -3.75 -11.15 -2.74
N PRO A 26 -3.12 -9.99 -2.95
CA PRO A 26 -3.75 -8.91 -3.69
C PRO A 26 -4.06 -9.35 -5.13
N VAL A 27 -5.18 -8.89 -5.66
CA VAL A 27 -5.59 -9.19 -7.04
C VAL A 27 -4.78 -8.45 -8.10
N ALA A 28 -3.96 -7.49 -7.68
CA ALA A 28 -3.16 -6.65 -8.56
C ALA A 28 -1.83 -6.25 -7.90
N ASP A 29 -0.86 -5.96 -8.75
CA ASP A 29 0.41 -5.31 -8.40
C ASP A 29 0.43 -3.89 -8.99
N VAL A 30 1.19 -3.01 -8.34
CA VAL A 30 1.32 -1.62 -8.74
C VAL A 30 2.77 -1.28 -9.02
N LEU A 31 3.03 -0.56 -10.12
CA LEU A 31 4.25 0.19 -10.36
C LEU A 31 3.92 1.68 -10.42
N THR A 32 4.88 2.53 -10.08
CA THR A 32 4.69 4.00 -10.14
C THR A 32 5.79 4.66 -10.95
N SER A 33 5.42 5.62 -11.79
CA SER A 33 6.34 6.41 -12.60
C SER A 33 6.13 7.91 -12.37
N PRO A 34 7.17 8.74 -12.57
CA PRO A 34 7.03 10.18 -12.44
C PRO A 34 6.09 10.73 -13.51
N ASP A 35 5.20 11.62 -13.11
CA ASP A 35 4.28 12.31 -14.02
C ASP A 35 4.87 13.66 -14.45
N SER A 36 4.73 14.01 -15.73
CA SER A 36 5.33 15.23 -16.31
C SER A 36 4.46 16.47 -16.15
N HIS A 37 3.20 16.32 -15.72
CA HIS A 37 2.32 17.45 -15.49
C HIS A 37 2.79 18.32 -14.33
N LYS A 38 2.38 19.59 -14.35
CA LYS A 38 2.66 20.51 -13.25
C LYS A 38 2.05 20.00 -11.95
N GLY A 39 2.88 19.88 -10.92
CA GLY A 39 2.44 19.50 -9.57
C GLY A 39 3.28 18.38 -8.97
N ILE A 40 2.80 17.85 -7.84
CA ILE A 40 3.39 16.70 -7.14
C ILE A 40 2.54 15.49 -7.49
N ASN A 41 2.89 14.85 -8.61
CA ASN A 41 2.07 13.82 -9.24
C ASN A 41 2.90 12.55 -9.52
N ALA A 42 2.21 11.43 -9.66
CA ALA A 42 2.77 10.17 -10.11
C ALA A 42 1.73 9.44 -10.98
N THR A 43 2.20 8.70 -11.96
CA THR A 43 1.35 7.78 -12.73
C THR A 43 1.42 6.41 -12.05
N VAL A 44 0.25 5.88 -11.71
CA VAL A 44 0.08 4.56 -11.10
C VAL A 44 -0.27 3.58 -12.23
N HIS A 45 0.56 2.56 -12.40
CA HIS A 45 0.38 1.48 -13.36
C HIS A 45 -0.12 0.25 -12.62
N VAL A 46 -1.30 -0.25 -12.99
CA VAL A 46 -1.93 -1.39 -12.32
C VAL A 46 -1.83 -2.63 -13.21
N PHE A 47 -1.41 -3.73 -12.61
CA PHE A 47 -1.24 -5.03 -13.26
C PHE A 47 -2.08 -6.06 -12.51
N PHE A 48 -3.13 -6.59 -13.13
CA PHE A 48 -3.86 -7.69 -12.55
C PHE A 48 -3.00 -8.96 -12.52
N ARG A 49 -3.10 -9.67 -11.40
CA ARG A 49 -2.49 -10.99 -11.25
C ARG A 49 -3.35 -12.00 -12.01
N SER A 50 -2.93 -12.37 -13.22
CA SER A 50 -3.56 -13.46 -13.97
C SER A 50 -3.09 -14.83 -13.46
N THR A 51 -3.92 -15.85 -13.66
CA THR A 51 -3.58 -17.25 -13.34
C THR A 51 -2.56 -17.80 -14.33
N ALA A 52 -1.42 -18.23 -13.79
CA ALA A 52 -0.35 -19.07 -14.35
C ALA A 52 0.49 -18.54 -15.53
N GLU A 53 -0.07 -18.02 -16.63
CA GLU A 53 0.74 -17.76 -17.84
C GLU A 53 1.38 -16.36 -17.86
N SER A 54 0.67 -15.33 -17.38
CA SER A 54 1.16 -13.94 -17.36
C SER A 54 2.12 -13.59 -16.22
N GLN A 55 2.39 -14.51 -15.30
CA GLN A 55 3.36 -14.31 -14.20
C GLN A 55 4.82 -14.57 -14.63
N SER A 56 5.02 -15.17 -15.81
CA SER A 56 6.35 -15.54 -16.30
C SER A 56 7.18 -14.34 -16.78
N GLN A 57 6.53 -13.23 -17.15
CA GLN A 57 7.21 -11.99 -17.54
C GLN A 57 7.33 -11.03 -16.35
N PRO A 58 8.51 -10.39 -16.14
CA PRO A 58 8.66 -9.39 -15.09
C PRO A 58 7.69 -8.22 -15.32
N LEU A 59 7.16 -7.66 -14.23
CA LEU A 59 6.16 -6.58 -14.29
C LEU A 59 6.61 -5.36 -15.10
N GLN A 60 7.92 -5.11 -15.18
CA GLN A 60 8.49 -4.01 -15.97
C GLN A 60 8.37 -4.21 -17.49
N GLU A 61 8.25 -5.46 -17.95
CA GLU A 61 8.12 -5.81 -19.37
C GLU A 61 6.65 -5.97 -19.80
N ARG A 62 5.74 -6.09 -18.83
CA ARG A 62 4.30 -6.20 -19.10
C ARG A 62 3.70 -4.83 -19.42
N THR A 63 2.68 -4.84 -20.28
CA THR A 63 1.79 -3.67 -20.43
C THR A 63 0.84 -3.60 -19.23
N PRO A 64 0.67 -2.44 -18.58
CA PRO A 64 -0.30 -2.31 -17.50
C PRO A 64 -1.73 -2.47 -18.01
N ASP A 65 -2.58 -3.10 -17.22
CA ASP A 65 -4.00 -3.26 -17.53
C ASP A 65 -4.71 -1.90 -17.62
N TYR A 66 -4.31 -0.97 -16.76
CA TYR A 66 -4.64 0.44 -16.87
C TYR A 66 -3.64 1.28 -16.09
N SER A 67 -3.67 2.58 -16.35
CA SER A 67 -2.89 3.56 -15.60
C SER A 67 -3.79 4.73 -15.24
N PHE A 68 -3.44 5.43 -14.16
CA PHE A 68 -4.10 6.68 -13.80
C PHE A 68 -3.13 7.61 -13.10
N ARG A 69 -3.36 8.91 -13.27
CA ARG A 69 -2.62 9.92 -12.52
C ARG A 69 -3.11 10.01 -11.08
N CYS A 70 -2.18 10.08 -10.14
CA CYS A 70 -2.45 10.41 -8.75
C CYS A 70 -1.64 11.62 -8.29
N THR A 71 -2.29 12.48 -7.52
CA THR A 71 -1.70 13.67 -6.92
C THR A 71 -1.38 13.43 -5.45
N PHE A 72 -0.44 14.19 -4.90
CA PHE A 72 -0.16 14.15 -3.47
C PHE A 72 -1.38 14.52 -2.60
N ALA A 73 -2.31 15.34 -3.12
CA ALA A 73 -3.54 15.68 -2.41
C ALA A 73 -4.47 14.46 -2.26
N GLU A 74 -4.58 13.64 -3.30
CA GLU A 74 -5.37 12.41 -3.27
C GLU A 74 -4.74 11.35 -2.37
N LEU A 75 -3.42 11.24 -2.38
CA LEU A 75 -2.66 10.40 -1.47
C LEU A 75 -2.92 10.79 0.01
N LYS A 76 -2.92 12.08 0.33
CA LYS A 76 -3.32 12.56 1.67
C LYS A 76 -4.76 12.22 2.01
N ARG A 77 -5.69 12.34 1.05
CA ARG A 77 -7.09 12.00 1.23
C ARG A 77 -7.26 10.50 1.51
N LEU A 78 -6.57 9.64 0.75
CA LEU A 78 -6.53 8.19 0.96
C LEU A 78 -6.06 7.85 2.38
N ARG A 79 -4.93 8.42 2.82
CA ARG A 79 -4.42 8.24 4.19
C ARG A 79 -5.49 8.60 5.23
N SER A 80 -6.08 9.79 5.10
CA SER A 80 -7.08 10.29 6.05
C SER A 80 -8.30 9.38 6.13
N GLN A 81 -8.81 8.92 4.99
CA GLN A 81 -9.94 8.00 4.91
C GLN A 81 -9.59 6.67 5.59
N VAL A 82 -8.46 6.05 5.23
CA VAL A 82 -8.02 4.80 5.85
C VAL A 82 -7.87 4.94 7.37
N GLN A 83 -7.16 5.99 7.82
CA GLN A 83 -6.96 6.25 9.25
C GLN A 83 -8.28 6.40 10.01
N SER A 84 -9.27 7.09 9.41
CA SER A 84 -10.58 7.27 10.04
C SER A 84 -11.35 5.96 10.19
N THR A 85 -11.27 5.07 9.18
CA THR A 85 -11.93 3.76 9.20
C THR A 85 -11.27 2.81 10.19
N VAL A 86 -9.94 2.70 10.19
CA VAL A 86 -9.23 1.81 11.13
C VAL A 86 -9.26 2.32 12.56
N GLY A 87 -9.37 3.64 12.76
CA GLY A 87 -9.56 4.26 14.07
C GLY A 87 -10.91 3.93 14.71
N ARG A 88 -11.95 3.71 13.88
CA ARG A 88 -13.27 3.24 14.33
C ARG A 88 -13.31 1.72 14.55
N GLY A 89 -12.55 0.95 13.76
CA GLY A 89 -12.43 -0.51 13.85
C GLY A 89 -11.47 -1.04 14.94
N GLY A 90 -11.23 -0.27 16.00
CA GLY A 90 -10.09 -0.39 16.94
C GLY A 90 -9.90 -1.71 17.72
N HIS A 91 -10.74 -2.72 17.50
CA HIS A 91 -10.72 -3.96 18.27
C HIS A 91 -10.03 -5.14 17.58
N CYS A 92 -9.85 -5.14 16.25
CA CYS A 92 -9.17 -6.25 15.55
C CYS A 92 -7.66 -6.00 15.37
N ALA A 93 -6.86 -7.06 15.46
CA ALA A 93 -5.40 -6.97 15.33
C ALA A 93 -4.94 -6.49 13.94
N HIS A 94 -5.73 -6.72 12.90
CA HIS A 94 -5.40 -6.29 11.54
C HIS A 94 -5.59 -4.76 11.38
N CYS A 95 -6.71 -4.19 11.83
CA CYS A 95 -6.93 -2.74 11.85
C CYS A 95 -5.83 -2.00 12.61
N LYS A 96 -5.37 -2.56 13.75
CA LYS A 96 -4.22 -2.01 14.49
C LYS A 96 -2.95 -2.01 13.64
N ARG A 97 -2.65 -3.10 12.92
CA ARG A 97 -1.49 -3.15 12.00
C ARG A 97 -1.58 -2.11 10.89
N VAL A 98 -2.74 -1.94 10.27
CA VAL A 98 -2.96 -0.91 9.24
C VAL A 98 -2.78 0.48 9.83
N ALA A 99 -3.35 0.76 11.01
CA ALA A 99 -3.20 2.04 11.70
C ALA A 99 -1.73 2.35 12.02
N THR A 100 -1.00 1.37 12.56
CA THR A 100 0.45 1.46 12.80
C THR A 100 1.21 1.73 11.50
N TYR A 101 0.91 1.01 10.42
CA TYR A 101 1.53 1.25 9.12
C TYR A 101 1.26 2.67 8.60
N MET A 102 0.03 3.17 8.72
CA MET A 102 -0.33 4.54 8.34
C MET A 102 0.32 5.63 9.20
N ALA A 103 0.67 5.32 10.45
CA ALA A 103 1.37 6.23 11.33
C ALA A 103 2.89 6.25 11.04
N TYR A 104 3.51 5.08 10.91
CA TYR A 104 4.97 4.97 10.86
C TYR A 104 5.52 4.88 9.44
N CYS A 105 4.87 4.13 8.55
CA CYS A 105 5.41 3.85 7.22
C CYS A 105 5.02 4.89 6.17
N TRP A 106 3.94 5.65 6.39
CA TRP A 106 3.59 6.80 5.53
C TRP A 106 4.62 7.92 5.61
N GLU A 107 5.20 8.13 6.80
CA GLU A 107 6.17 9.21 7.06
C GLU A 107 7.62 8.72 6.98
N ARG A 108 7.84 7.40 7.06
CA ARG A 108 9.16 6.73 6.99
C ARG A 108 9.01 5.45 6.14
N PRO A 109 9.16 5.49 4.81
CA PRO A 109 10.05 6.32 4.02
C PRO A 109 9.44 7.67 3.65
N ARG A 110 10.29 8.66 3.30
CA ARG A 110 9.78 9.97 2.86
C ARG A 110 9.12 9.81 1.49
N LEU A 111 7.79 9.87 1.43
CA LEU A 111 7.06 9.93 0.15
C LEU A 111 7.45 11.15 -0.68
N LEU A 112 7.94 12.22 -0.05
CA LEU A 112 8.42 13.42 -0.71
C LEU A 112 9.94 13.55 -0.63
N ALA A 113 10.55 13.96 -1.73
CA ALA A 113 11.94 14.41 -1.79
C ALA A 113 11.99 15.87 -2.25
N PRO A 114 12.97 16.66 -1.80
CA PRO A 114 13.26 17.94 -2.42
C PRO A 114 13.71 17.71 -3.87
N SER A 115 13.19 18.51 -4.78
CA SER A 115 13.59 18.55 -6.19
C SER A 115 14.66 19.59 -6.42
N TRP A 116 15.48 19.39 -7.46
CA TRP A 116 16.53 20.33 -7.84
C TRP A 116 15.99 21.71 -8.25
N GLN A 117 14.71 21.79 -8.65
CA GLN A 117 14.01 23.03 -9.06
C GLN A 117 13.43 23.83 -7.89
N GLY A 118 13.70 23.44 -6.63
CA GLY A 118 13.19 24.16 -5.45
C GLY A 118 11.76 23.81 -5.02
N GLY A 119 11.20 22.71 -5.53
CA GLY A 119 9.91 22.14 -5.11
C GLY A 119 10.05 20.78 -4.41
N MET A 120 8.92 20.11 -4.13
CA MET A 120 8.88 18.71 -3.66
C MET A 120 8.45 17.78 -4.81
N THR A 121 8.97 16.56 -4.84
CA THR A 121 8.55 15.50 -5.78
C THR A 121 8.20 14.21 -5.03
N LEU A 122 7.36 13.37 -5.61
CA LEU A 122 7.08 12.04 -5.06
C LEU A 122 8.28 11.12 -5.30
N GLN A 123 8.61 10.33 -4.27
CA GLN A 123 9.53 9.21 -4.41
C GLN A 123 8.75 7.97 -4.89
N MET A 124 9.08 7.47 -6.07
CA MET A 124 8.34 6.39 -6.72
C MET A 124 8.40 5.08 -5.93
N GLU A 125 9.59 4.64 -5.52
CA GLU A 125 9.74 3.36 -4.80
C GLU A 125 8.99 3.33 -3.45
N PRO A 126 9.06 4.37 -2.59
CA PRO A 126 8.19 4.47 -1.41
C PRO A 126 6.70 4.47 -1.73
N LEU A 127 6.28 5.19 -2.78
CA LEU A 127 4.88 5.26 -3.18
C LEU A 127 4.37 3.89 -3.67
N GLN A 128 5.14 3.24 -4.52
CA GLN A 128 4.89 1.88 -5.00
C GLN A 128 4.75 0.90 -3.84
N SER A 129 5.69 0.90 -2.91
CA SER A 129 5.68 0.02 -1.74
C SER A 129 4.44 0.26 -0.87
N PHE A 130 4.07 1.54 -0.68
CA PHE A 130 2.89 1.92 0.07
C PHE A 130 1.59 1.39 -0.57
N LEU A 131 1.42 1.60 -1.88
CA LEU A 131 0.22 1.18 -2.62
C LEU A 131 0.07 -0.34 -2.66
N ASN A 132 1.16 -1.08 -2.89
CA ASN A 132 1.14 -2.54 -2.85
C ASN A 132 0.83 -3.07 -1.44
N GLN A 133 1.39 -2.46 -0.39
CA GLN A 133 1.09 -2.87 0.98
C GLN A 133 -0.38 -2.62 1.36
N LEU A 134 -0.99 -1.54 0.85
CA LEU A 134 -2.42 -1.29 1.00
C LEU A 134 -3.27 -2.37 0.33
N LEU A 135 -2.92 -2.78 -0.89
CA LEU A 135 -3.60 -3.88 -1.59
C LEU A 135 -3.48 -5.20 -0.83
N CYS A 136 -2.30 -5.51 -0.28
CA CYS A 136 -2.08 -6.66 0.58
C CYS A 136 -2.98 -6.63 1.83
N PHE A 137 -3.11 -5.47 2.48
CA PHE A 137 -4.03 -5.34 3.60
C PHE A 137 -5.48 -5.53 3.18
N ALA A 138 -5.90 -5.02 2.02
CA ALA A 138 -7.27 -5.14 1.54
C ALA A 138 -7.63 -6.59 1.24
N ALA A 139 -6.71 -7.34 0.63
CA ALA A 139 -6.86 -8.78 0.40
C ALA A 139 -6.98 -9.57 1.71
N GLN A 140 -6.11 -9.28 2.70
CA GLN A 140 -6.09 -9.99 3.98
C GLN A 140 -7.30 -9.68 4.86
N LEU A 141 -7.79 -8.44 4.83
CA LEU A 141 -8.92 -8.00 5.65
C LEU A 141 -10.27 -8.43 5.08
N GLY A 142 -10.38 -8.62 3.76
CA GLY A 142 -11.59 -9.09 3.10
C GLY A 142 -12.74 -8.07 3.08
N VAL A 143 -13.61 -8.19 2.08
CA VAL A 143 -14.79 -7.33 1.91
C VAL A 143 -15.83 -7.58 3.02
N GLU A 144 -15.92 -8.83 3.49
CA GLU A 144 -16.92 -9.22 4.50
C GLU A 144 -16.60 -8.66 5.88
N ASP A 145 -15.34 -8.74 6.33
CA ASP A 145 -14.98 -8.32 7.68
C ASP A 145 -14.69 -6.81 7.76
N HIS A 146 -14.19 -6.20 6.67
CA HIS A 146 -13.76 -4.80 6.66
C HIS A 146 -14.19 -4.06 5.38
N PRO A 147 -15.51 -4.00 5.10
CA PRO A 147 -16.03 -3.48 3.84
C PRO A 147 -15.62 -2.04 3.56
N GLU A 148 -15.58 -1.18 4.58
CA GLU A 148 -15.18 0.23 4.43
C GLU A 148 -13.72 0.39 3.99
N PHE A 149 -12.80 -0.37 4.60
CA PHE A 149 -11.39 -0.28 4.26
C PHE A 149 -11.12 -0.79 2.85
N VAL A 150 -11.75 -1.92 2.49
CA VAL A 150 -11.64 -2.47 1.14
C VAL A 150 -12.25 -1.52 0.13
N ALA A 151 -13.44 -0.94 0.41
CA ALA A 151 -14.08 0.02 -0.48
C ALA A 151 -13.23 1.28 -0.73
N ILE A 152 -12.57 1.83 0.30
CA ILE A 152 -11.64 2.96 0.14
C ILE A 152 -10.48 2.58 -0.79
N THR A 153 -9.88 1.41 -0.56
CA THR A 153 -8.73 0.93 -1.33
C THR A 153 -9.13 0.66 -2.78
N THR A 154 -10.21 -0.07 -3.00
CA THR A 154 -10.74 -0.38 -4.33
C THR A 154 -11.11 0.88 -5.09
N ARG A 155 -11.81 1.83 -4.47
CA ARG A 155 -12.18 3.10 -5.11
C ARG A 155 -10.96 3.91 -5.52
N PHE A 156 -9.92 3.96 -4.67
CA PHE A 156 -8.69 4.66 -5.02
C PHE A 156 -8.03 4.05 -6.26
N MET A 157 -8.07 2.72 -6.38
CA MET A 157 -7.45 1.98 -7.47
C MET A 157 -8.30 1.91 -8.74
N GLN A 158 -9.54 2.40 -8.77
CA GLN A 158 -10.37 2.31 -9.97
C GLN A 158 -9.74 3.04 -11.18
N PRO A 159 -9.92 2.50 -12.41
CA PRO A 159 -9.54 3.20 -13.63
C PRO A 159 -10.18 4.59 -13.68
N ARG A 160 -9.46 5.57 -14.21
CA ARG A 160 -9.91 6.95 -14.36
C ARG A 160 -9.57 7.43 -15.77
N GLU A 161 -10.39 8.31 -16.32
CA GLU A 161 -10.22 8.81 -17.69
C GLU A 161 -8.99 9.73 -17.85
N GLU A 162 -8.25 10.04 -16.78
CA GLU A 162 -7.07 10.92 -16.82
C GLU A 162 -5.75 10.12 -16.83
N VAL A 163 -5.16 9.99 -18.01
CA VAL A 163 -3.73 9.71 -18.24
C VAL A 163 -3.17 10.74 -19.20
#